data_AF-A0A6M3IJB5-F1
#
_entry.id   AF-A0A6M3IJB5-F1
#
_cell.length_a   1.000
_cell.length_b   1.000
_cell.length_c   1.000
_cell.angle_alpha   90.00
_cell.angle_beta   90.00
_cell.angle_gamma   90.00
#
_symmetry.space_group_name_H-M   'P 1'
#
loop_
_entity.id
_entity.type
_entity.pdbx_description
1 polymer ?
#
loop_
_entity_poly.entity_id
_entity_poly.type
_entity_poly.pdbx_seq_one_letter_code
_entity_poly.pdbx_strand_id
1 'polypeptide(L)' 'MTEKDWIKVKDKLPLPNMFVLTFGKIYGMVVGYIGNEGKWFAKYTDFETGEPYLSAEGTVTRWQPLPEEPNEED' A
#
# COMPACT_ATOMS: atom_id res chain seq x y z
N MET A 1 -2.27 8.28 -19.96
CA MET A 1 -1.87 7.53 -18.75
C MET A 1 -1.22 8.52 -17.83
N THR A 2 -1.94 9.03 -16.83
CA THR A 2 -1.34 9.87 -15.79
C THR A 2 -0.33 9.00 -15.06
N GLU A 3 0.96 9.34 -15.16
CA GLU A 3 1.97 8.88 -14.22
C GLU A 3 1.49 9.30 -12.83
N LYS A 4 0.71 8.45 -12.16
CA LYS A 4 0.52 8.61 -10.72
C LYS A 4 1.94 8.46 -10.19
N ASP A 5 2.50 9.54 -9.66
CA ASP A 5 3.82 9.51 -9.04
C ASP A 5 3.72 8.77 -7.71
N TRP A 6 4.71 7.95 -7.41
CA TRP A 6 4.81 7.28 -6.12
C TRP A 6 5.14 8.30 -5.02
N ILE A 7 4.28 8.43 -4.02
CA ILE A 7 4.47 9.35 -2.90
C ILE A 7 5.43 8.71 -1.91
N LYS A 8 6.55 9.37 -1.59
CA LYS A 8 7.49 8.86 -0.59
C LYS A 8 6.91 9.07 0.80
N VAL A 9 7.01 8.05 1.65
CA VAL A 9 6.49 8.07 3.04
C VAL A 9 7.04 9.24 3.87
N LYS A 10 8.31 9.59 3.66
CA LYS A 10 8.96 10.72 4.34
C LYS A 10 8.39 12.09 3.97
N ASP A 11 7.75 12.20 2.80
CA ASP A 11 7.19 13.46 2.30
C ASP A 11 5.73 13.58 2.76
N LYS A 12 4.97 12.48 2.69
CA LYS A 12 3.56 12.45 3.12
C LYS A 12 3.10 11.02 3.45
N LEU A 13 2.28 10.90 4.49
CA LEU A 13 1.54 9.69 4.84
C LEU A 13 0.10 9.74 4.29
N PRO A 14 -0.51 8.59 3.93
CA PRO A 14 -1.94 8.54 3.65
C PRO A 14 -2.74 8.77 4.94
N LEU A 15 -4.05 8.98 4.81
CA LEU A 15 -4.93 9.04 5.97
C LEU A 15 -4.97 7.67 6.68
N PRO A 16 -5.13 7.65 8.01
CA PRO A 16 -5.30 6.39 8.73
C PRO A 16 -6.44 5.55 8.17
N ASN A 17 -6.22 4.24 8.07
CA ASN A 17 -7.14 3.24 7.53
C ASN A 17 -7.53 3.44 6.05
N MET A 18 -6.85 4.32 5.32
CA MET A 18 -7.00 4.46 3.87
C MET A 18 -6.19 3.36 3.15
N PHE A 19 -6.86 2.57 2.32
CA PHE A 19 -6.20 1.58 1.49
C PHE A 19 -5.45 2.24 0.33
N VAL A 20 -4.18 1.85 0.17
CA VAL A 20 -3.25 2.37 -0.82
C VAL A 20 -2.42 1.22 -1.39
N LEU A 21 -1.88 1.41 -2.58
CA LEU A 21 -0.80 0.55 -3.08
C LEU A 21 0.51 1.00 -2.40
N THR A 22 1.22 0.08 -1.76
CA THR A 22 2.50 0.34 -1.09
C THR A 22 3.64 -0.33 -1.85
N PHE A 23 4.85 0.22 -1.74
CA PHE A 23 6.07 -0.37 -2.27
C PHE A 23 7.16 -0.43 -1.21
N GLY A 24 7.67 -1.64 -0.99
CA GLY A 24 8.86 -1.92 -0.19
C GLY A 24 9.91 -2.66 -0.99
N LYS A 25 11.17 -2.42 -0.65
CA LYS A 25 12.31 -3.05 -1.36
C LYS A 25 12.34 -4.57 -1.21
N ILE A 26 11.79 -5.11 -0.12
CA ILE A 26 11.88 -6.54 0.22
C ILE A 26 10.67 -7.33 -0.32
N TYR A 27 9.46 -6.78 -0.23
CA TYR A 27 8.21 -7.46 -0.58
C TYR A 27 7.54 -6.95 -1.87
N GLY A 28 8.14 -5.98 -2.55
CA GLY A 28 7.58 -5.43 -3.79
C GLY A 28 6.34 -4.57 -3.55
N MET A 29 5.32 -4.70 -4.41
CA MET A 29 4.08 -3.92 -4.37
C MET A 29 2.95 -4.71 -3.73
N VAL A 30 2.29 -4.16 -2.72
CA VAL A 30 1.14 -4.78 -2.04
C VAL A 30 0.07 -3.74 -1.72
N VAL A 31 -1.18 -4.16 -1.48
CA VAL A 31 -2.21 -3.26 -0.95
C VAL A 31 -2.07 -3.19 0.56
N GLY A 32 -1.99 -1.99 1.13
CA GLY A 32 -1.86 -1.78 2.56
C GLY A 32 -2.51 -0.49 3.05
N TYR A 33 -2.40 -0.23 4.35
CA TYR A 33 -2.87 0.99 5.00
C TYR A 33 -2.00 1.32 6.22
N ILE A 34 -2.08 2.57 6.69
CA ILE A 34 -1.47 2.98 7.97
C ILE A 34 -2.55 3.01 9.06
N GLY A 35 -2.32 2.36 10.19
CA GLY A 35 -3.21 2.40 11.35
C GLY A 35 -3.16 3.76 12.06
N ASN A 36 -4.06 3.96 13.02
CA ASN A 36 -4.12 5.20 13.81
C ASN A 36 -2.84 5.40 14.66
N GLU A 37 -2.14 4.32 14.98
CA GLU A 37 -0.85 4.32 15.69
C GLU A 37 0.36 4.57 14.78
N GLY A 38 0.16 4.83 13.48
CA GLY A 38 1.24 5.08 12.52
C GLY A 38 1.96 3.82 12.02
N LYS A 39 1.47 2.63 12.34
CA LYS A 39 2.00 1.34 11.85
C LYS A 39 1.38 0.95 10.52
N TRP A 40 2.16 0.34 9.64
CA TRP A 40 1.69 -0.14 8.35
C TRP A 40 1.15 -1.57 8.45
N PHE A 41 0.05 -1.83 7.73
CA PHE A 41 -0.64 -3.12 7.66
C PHE A 41 -0.92 -3.49 6.20
N ALA A 42 -0.83 -4.78 5.86
CA ALA A 42 -1.18 -5.30 4.54
C ALA A 42 -2.65 -5.74 4.52
N LYS A 43 -3.35 -5.49 3.41
CA LYS A 43 -4.72 -5.95 3.20
C LYS A 43 -4.77 -7.43 2.79
N TYR A 44 -3.80 -7.88 1.98
CA TYR A 44 -3.77 -9.23 1.43
C TYR A 44 -2.49 -9.96 1.75
N THR A 45 -2.67 -11.27 1.93
CA THR A 45 -1.70 -12.31 2.19
C THR A 45 -0.88 -12.63 0.93
N ASP A 46 0.39 -12.95 1.12
CA ASP A 46 1.29 -13.43 0.08
C ASP A 46 0.67 -14.62 -0.67
N PHE A 47 0.77 -14.65 -2.00
CA PHE A 47 0.06 -15.64 -2.82
C PHE A 47 0.68 -17.05 -2.73
N GLU A 48 1.94 -17.17 -2.30
CA GLU A 48 2.64 -18.45 -2.15
C GLU A 48 2.46 -19.04 -0.75
N THR A 49 2.42 -18.21 0.28
CA THR A 49 2.41 -18.62 1.69
C THR A 49 1.07 -18.39 2.37
N GLY A 50 0.22 -17.51 1.84
CA GLY A 50 -1.03 -17.14 2.46
C GLY A 50 -0.86 -16.33 3.76
N GLU A 51 0.32 -15.72 4.01
CA GLU A 51 0.59 -14.92 5.21
C GLU A 51 0.58 -13.39 4.92
N PRO A 52 0.00 -12.55 5.80
CA PRO A 52 -0.08 -11.11 5.58
C PRO A 52 1.31 -10.51 5.74
N TYR A 53 2.00 -10.23 4.62
CA TYR A 53 3.40 -9.85 4.67
C TYR A 53 3.60 -8.34 4.46
N LEU A 54 3.73 -7.62 5.57
CA LEU A 54 4.65 -6.50 5.68
C LEU A 54 5.69 -6.95 6.70
N SER A 55 6.88 -7.38 6.24
CA SER A 55 7.93 -7.75 7.18
C SER A 55 8.17 -6.60 8.15
N ALA A 56 8.38 -6.90 9.44
CA ALA A 56 8.69 -5.88 10.45
C ALA A 56 9.98 -5.10 10.11
N GLU A 57 10.82 -5.64 9.22
CA GLU A 57 12.04 -5.02 8.66
C GLU A 57 11.78 -4.30 7.32
N GLY A 58 10.62 -4.56 6.70
CA GLY A 58 10.17 -4.05 5.43
C GLY A 58 9.43 -2.72 5.59
N THR A 59 10.15 -1.66 5.90
CA THR A 59 9.56 -0.32 5.98
C THR A 59 8.97 0.07 4.62
N VAL A 60 7.68 0.42 4.58
CA VAL A 60 7.04 1.02 3.40
C VAL A 60 7.80 2.28 3.02
N THR A 61 8.31 2.32 1.78
CA THR A 61 9.10 3.46 1.31
C THR A 61 8.27 4.44 0.49
N ARG A 62 7.26 3.92 -0.21
CA ARG A 62 6.40 4.69 -1.11
C ARG A 62 4.98 4.13 -1.13
N TRP A 63 4.02 4.98 -1.48
CA TRP A 63 2.63 4.58 -1.64
C TRP A 63 1.93 5.36 -2.76
N GLN A 64 0.77 4.86 -3.21
CA GLN A 64 -0.11 5.50 -4.17
C GLN A 64 -1.58 5.25 -3.82
N PRO A 65 -2.49 6.19 -4.11
CA PRO A 65 -3.92 5.90 -4.01
C PRO A 65 -4.26 4.75 -4.98
N LEU A 66 -5.17 3.87 -4.54
CA LEU A 66 -5.71 2.85 -5.43
C LEU A 66 -6.34 3.51 -6.68
N PRO A 67 -6.33 2.84 -7.83
CA PRO A 67 -7.15 3.27 -8.95
C PRO A 67 -8.62 3.32 -8.52
N GLU A 68 -9.38 4.23 -9.13
CA GLU A 68 -10.83 4.20 -9.00
C GLU A 68 -11.33 2.87 -9.56
N GLU A 69 -12.35 2.29 -8.92
CA GLU A 69 -13.03 1.13 -9.49
C GLU A 69 -13.53 1.52 -10.88
N PRO A 70 -13.40 0.63 -11.89
CA PRO A 70 -13.96 0.92 -13.20
C PRO A 70 -15.45 1.17 -13.02
N ASN A 71 -15.96 2.27 -13.58
CA ASN A 71 -17.40 2.47 -13.66
C ASN A 71 -17.96 1.29 -14.47
N GLU A 72 -18.89 0.53 -13.90
CA GLU A 72 -19.74 -0.37 -14.67
C GLU A 72 -20.58 0.55 -15.58
N GLU A 73 -20.20 0.69 -16.85
CA GLU A 73 -21.13 1.17 -17.86
C GLU A 73 -22.10 0.01 -18.16
N ASP A 74 -23.36 0.15 -17.71
CA ASP A 74 -24.51 -0.67 -18.13
C ASP A 74 -24.75 -0.60 -19.66
#